data_AF-B8BZ09-F1
#
_entry.id   AF-B8BZ09-F1
#
_cell.length_a   1.000
_cell.length_b   1.000
_cell.length_c   1.000
_cell.angle_alpha   90.00
_cell.angle_beta   90.00
_cell.angle_gamma   90.00
#
_symmetry.space_group_name_H-M   'P 1'
#
loop_
_entity.id
_entity.type
_entity.pdbx_description
1 polymer ?
#
loop_
_entity_poly.entity_id
_entity_poly.type
_entity_poly.pdbx_seq_one_letter_code
_entity_poly.pdbx_strand_id
1 'polypeptide(L)'
;MSDNLRQRPGKKSSDATSTKEEKPTVSSAADKGKSTSIEQLQGARARLVVARERTADLHAAWRNQLFRLSLLIIFITVHQFQEPISSCIAEMKTWNEDAGVSASDDPISGMQAIGILFKQTYCELLGVVTATLLAYFLARGRNAPLELDSWPYMLSSAMVPVQLGFYFHSKQVHSCVGEFNDEDNEEGVRKFPVVVIYHTIVTMAVWFMKSGADQCEEHVKMVEYSIRDLERMDKKLKQKAELKK
;
A
#
# COMPACT_ATOMS: atom_id res chain seq x y z
N MET A 1 3.05 -3.00 28.40
CA MET A 1 3.88 -4.18 28.04
C MET A 1 4.81 -3.72 26.94
N SER A 2 6.05 -3.45 27.31
CA SER A 2 7.03 -2.74 26.47
C SER A 2 8.13 -3.73 26.10
N ASP A 3 8.16 -4.15 24.84
CA ASP A 3 9.19 -5.05 24.34
C ASP A 3 10.47 -4.27 23.98
N ASN A 4 11.49 -4.49 24.79
CA ASN A 4 12.85 -4.01 24.59
C ASN A 4 13.52 -4.78 23.44
N LEU A 5 13.53 -4.21 22.23
CA LEU A 5 14.37 -4.70 21.13
C LEU A 5 15.80 -4.16 21.28
N ARG A 6 16.60 -4.91 22.04
CA ARG A 6 18.04 -4.69 22.21
C ARG A 6 18.77 -5.05 20.91
N GLN A 7 19.10 -4.06 20.08
CA GLN A 7 19.98 -4.25 18.92
C GLN A 7 21.42 -4.53 19.38
N ARG A 8 22.02 -5.60 18.83
CA ARG A 8 23.39 -6.04 19.12
C ARG A 8 24.34 -5.46 18.07
N PRO A 9 25.35 -4.65 18.42
CA PRO A 9 26.33 -4.17 17.45
C PRO A 9 27.26 -5.30 17.00
N GLY A 10 27.39 -5.48 15.69
CA GLY A 10 28.34 -6.42 15.08
C GLY A 10 29.78 -5.98 15.33
N LYS A 11 30.55 -6.84 16.01
CA LYS A 11 31.96 -6.66 16.32
C LYS A 11 32.80 -7.00 15.08
N LYS A 12 33.44 -5.99 14.48
CA LYS A 12 34.52 -6.14 13.50
C LYS A 12 35.75 -6.69 14.22
N SER A 13 36.26 -7.85 13.80
CA SER A 13 37.57 -8.37 14.23
C SER A 13 38.44 -8.51 12.99
N SER A 14 39.30 -7.52 12.77
CA SER A 14 40.53 -7.64 12.03
C SER A 14 41.55 -8.33 12.93
N ASP A 15 42.21 -9.38 12.46
CA ASP A 15 43.64 -9.55 12.71
C ASP A 15 44.25 -10.51 11.71
N ALA A 16 45.32 -10.03 11.09
CA ALA A 16 46.24 -10.77 10.27
C ALA A 16 47.37 -11.31 11.16
N THR A 17 47.79 -12.55 10.97
CA THR A 17 49.17 -12.97 11.25
C THR A 17 49.55 -14.13 10.33
N SER A 18 50.78 -14.02 9.84
CA SER A 18 51.40 -14.73 8.74
C SER A 18 52.10 -16.04 9.15
N THR A 19 52.30 -16.90 8.14
CA THR A 19 53.42 -17.86 7.95
C THR A 19 53.32 -19.27 8.53
N LYS A 20 53.12 -20.27 7.65
CA LYS A 20 54.16 -21.28 7.31
C LYS A 20 53.78 -22.12 6.09
N GLU A 21 54.71 -22.18 5.14
CA GLU A 21 54.70 -23.10 3.99
C GLU A 21 54.89 -24.54 4.45
N GLU A 22 54.06 -25.45 3.93
CA GLU A 22 54.41 -26.87 3.77
C GLU A 22 53.71 -27.42 2.51
N LYS A 23 54.50 -28.07 1.63
CA LYS A 23 54.13 -28.59 0.30
C LYS A 23 53.88 -30.12 0.39
N PRO A 24 53.31 -30.80 -0.63
CA PRO A 24 51.92 -31.20 -0.70
C PRO A 24 51.75 -32.73 -0.61
N THR A 25 50.79 -33.21 0.19
CA THR A 25 50.28 -34.59 0.02
C THR A 25 49.05 -34.54 -0.88
N VAL A 26 49.27 -34.83 -2.17
CA VAL A 26 48.23 -34.95 -3.18
C VAL A 26 47.56 -36.32 -3.01
N SER A 27 46.52 -36.39 -2.20
CA SER A 27 45.53 -37.48 -2.22
C SER A 27 44.28 -37.04 -1.48
N SER A 28 43.15 -36.97 -2.19
CA SER A 28 41.79 -36.77 -1.66
C SER A 28 41.35 -35.35 -1.25
N ALA A 29 41.59 -34.34 -2.10
CA ALA A 29 41.01 -32.98 -1.94
C ALA A 29 39.75 -32.71 -2.80
N ALA A 30 39.46 -33.56 -3.79
CA ALA A 30 38.39 -33.30 -4.76
C ALA A 30 36.96 -33.61 -4.23
N ASP A 31 36.85 -34.40 -3.15
CA ASP A 31 35.56 -34.83 -2.60
C ASP A 31 35.08 -33.94 -1.43
N LYS A 32 36.00 -33.43 -0.61
CA LYS A 32 35.69 -32.50 0.51
C LYS A 32 35.22 -31.10 0.05
N GLY A 33 35.58 -30.68 -1.17
CA GLY A 33 35.16 -29.39 -1.72
C GLY A 33 33.72 -29.36 -2.25
N LYS A 34 33.10 -30.52 -2.50
CA LYS A 34 31.74 -30.60 -3.07
C LYS A 34 30.65 -30.75 -2.02
N SER A 35 30.89 -31.53 -0.97
CA SER A 35 29.95 -31.65 0.15
C SER A 35 29.70 -30.31 0.83
N THR A 36 30.76 -29.51 1.00
CA THR A 36 30.70 -28.16 1.57
C THR A 36 29.87 -27.19 0.72
N SER A 37 29.86 -27.33 -0.61
CA SER A 37 29.09 -26.45 -1.51
C SER A 37 27.58 -26.72 -1.46
N ILE A 38 27.17 -27.99 -1.43
CA ILE A 38 25.75 -28.36 -1.33
C ILE A 38 25.19 -27.99 0.04
N GLU A 39 25.93 -28.25 1.12
CA GLU A 39 25.52 -27.86 2.49
C GLU A 39 25.37 -26.34 2.62
N GLN A 40 26.28 -25.55 2.02
CA GLN A 40 26.16 -24.10 1.97
C GLN A 40 24.89 -23.62 1.26
N LEU A 41 24.52 -24.26 0.16
CA LEU A 41 23.30 -23.93 -0.58
C LEU A 41 22.03 -24.37 0.15
N GLN A 42 22.04 -25.51 0.82
CA GLN A 42 20.95 -25.92 1.70
C GLN A 42 20.78 -24.94 2.87
N GLY A 43 21.88 -24.48 3.46
CA GLY A 43 21.87 -23.42 4.48
C GLY A 43 21.40 -22.06 3.94
N ALA A 44 21.73 -21.73 2.69
CA ALA A 44 21.20 -20.54 2.02
C ALA A 44 19.68 -20.66 1.77
N ARG A 45 19.20 -21.82 1.30
CA ARG A 45 17.78 -22.10 1.10
C ARG A 45 17.00 -21.96 2.40
N ALA A 46 17.46 -22.58 3.48
CA ALA A 46 16.80 -22.49 4.79
C ALA A 46 16.69 -21.04 5.27
N ARG A 47 17.74 -20.23 5.11
CA ARG A 47 17.72 -18.80 5.43
C ARG A 47 16.74 -18.00 4.56
N LEU A 48 16.68 -18.29 3.26
CA LEU A 48 15.73 -17.65 2.35
C LEU A 48 14.28 -18.00 2.67
N VAL A 49 13.99 -19.24 3.05
CA VAL A 49 12.64 -19.65 3.47
C VAL A 49 12.21 -18.89 4.72
N VAL A 50 13.07 -18.81 5.74
CA VAL A 50 12.80 -18.03 6.97
C VAL A 50 12.65 -16.54 6.65
N ALA A 51 13.47 -15.99 5.75
CA ALA A 51 13.35 -14.60 5.33
C ALA A 51 12.01 -14.35 4.61
N ARG A 52 11.58 -15.26 3.73
CA ARG A 52 10.29 -15.19 3.03
C ARG A 52 9.12 -15.20 4.00
N GLU A 53 9.13 -16.08 5.00
CA GLU A 53 8.09 -16.13 6.05
C GLU A 53 8.02 -14.82 6.82
N ARG A 54 9.17 -14.29 7.27
CA ARG A 54 9.24 -12.99 7.96
C ARG A 54 8.73 -11.84 7.10
N THR A 55 9.05 -11.84 5.80
CA THR A 55 8.55 -10.84 4.85
C THR A 55 7.02 -10.94 4.72
N ALA A 56 6.47 -12.15 4.65
CA ALA A 56 5.02 -12.36 4.61
C ALA A 56 4.32 -11.84 5.88
N ASP A 57 4.87 -12.13 7.06
CA ASP A 57 4.37 -11.62 8.34
C ASP A 57 4.42 -10.09 8.39
N LEU A 58 5.53 -9.50 7.94
CA LEU A 58 5.70 -8.06 7.86
C LEU A 58 4.67 -7.42 6.91
N HIS A 59 4.44 -8.01 5.74
CA HIS A 59 3.42 -7.55 4.79
C HIS A 59 2.01 -7.63 5.40
N ALA A 60 1.69 -8.71 6.12
CA ALA A 60 0.41 -8.86 6.81
C ALA A 60 0.22 -7.80 7.91
N ALA A 61 1.28 -7.50 8.67
CA ALA A 61 1.27 -6.45 9.69
C ALA A 61 1.06 -5.06 9.06
N TRP A 62 1.81 -4.73 8.00
CA TRP A 62 1.65 -3.48 7.25
C TRP A 62 0.25 -3.32 6.68
N ARG A 63 -0.30 -4.39 6.09
CA ARG A 63 -1.67 -4.38 5.56
C ARG A 63 -2.70 -4.09 6.64
N ASN A 64 -2.59 -4.73 7.82
CA ASN A 64 -3.48 -4.44 8.94
C ASN A 64 -3.36 -2.99 9.41
N GLN A 65 -2.14 -2.43 9.38
CA GLN A 65 -1.93 -1.03 9.76
C GLN A 65 -2.54 -0.07 8.74
N LEU A 66 -2.36 -0.33 7.44
CA LEU A 66 -3.06 0.41 6.38
C LEU A 66 -4.57 0.30 6.54
N PHE A 67 -5.11 -0.89 6.80
CA PHE A 67 -6.55 -1.04 7.05
C PHE A 67 -7.02 -0.15 8.23
N ARG A 68 -6.31 -0.12 9.34
CA ARG A 68 -6.64 0.76 10.47
C ARG A 68 -6.60 2.23 10.08
N LEU A 69 -5.59 2.65 9.31
CA LEU A 69 -5.50 4.01 8.77
C LEU A 69 -6.68 4.32 7.84
N SER A 70 -7.12 3.36 7.02
CA SER A 70 -8.28 3.57 6.13
C SER A 70 -9.56 3.89 6.89
N LEU A 71 -9.77 3.31 8.08
CA LEU A 71 -10.91 3.66 8.93
C LEU A 71 -10.81 5.11 9.42
N LEU A 72 -9.62 5.56 9.81
CA LEU A 72 -9.39 6.98 10.17
C LEU A 72 -9.64 7.91 8.99
N ILE A 73 -9.18 7.53 7.78
CA ILE A 73 -9.44 8.32 6.57
C ILE A 73 -10.94 8.40 6.27
N ILE A 74 -11.71 7.33 6.47
CA ILE A 74 -13.18 7.37 6.34
C ILE A 74 -13.77 8.38 7.32
N PHE A 75 -13.34 8.41 8.59
CA PHE A 75 -13.83 9.41 9.54
C PHE A 75 -13.48 10.83 9.10
N ILE A 76 -12.25 11.06 8.62
CA ILE A 76 -11.82 12.37 8.13
C ILE A 76 -12.63 12.80 6.90
N THR A 77 -12.89 11.91 5.95
CA THR A 77 -13.67 12.24 4.74
C THR A 77 -15.14 12.48 5.06
N VAL A 78 -15.73 11.73 6.01
CA VAL A 78 -17.09 11.98 6.49
C VAL A 78 -17.15 13.33 7.21
N HIS A 79 -16.16 13.70 8.01
CA HIS A 79 -16.09 15.02 8.63
C HIS A 79 -15.99 16.14 7.57
N GLN A 80 -15.13 15.96 6.57
CA GLN A 80 -15.01 16.90 5.44
C GLN A 80 -16.30 16.99 4.60
N PHE A 81 -17.12 15.94 4.60
CA PHE A 81 -18.43 15.93 3.93
C PHE A 81 -19.52 16.64 4.75
N GLN A 82 -19.43 16.61 6.08
CA GLN A 82 -20.42 17.25 6.96
C GLN A 82 -20.38 18.78 6.92
N GLU A 83 -19.17 19.37 6.89
CA GLU A 83 -18.96 20.82 6.83
C GLU A 83 -19.78 21.49 5.68
N PRO A 84 -19.60 21.13 4.39
CA PRO A 84 -20.29 21.78 3.28
C PRO A 84 -21.81 21.52 3.28
N ILE A 85 -22.26 20.35 3.74
CA ILE A 85 -23.69 20.06 3.88
C ILE A 85 -24.33 21.00 4.88
N SER A 86 -23.70 21.14 6.05
CA SER A 86 -24.25 21.98 7.12
C SER A 86 -24.34 23.45 6.72
N SER A 87 -23.30 23.97 6.04
CA SER A 87 -23.31 25.35 5.49
C SER A 87 -24.41 25.52 4.46
N CYS A 88 -24.49 24.60 3.49
CA CYS A 88 -25.49 24.66 2.42
C CYS A 88 -26.92 24.59 2.95
N ILE A 89 -27.19 23.76 3.96
CA ILE A 89 -28.52 23.69 4.61
C ILE A 89 -28.83 25.00 5.34
N ALA A 90 -27.85 25.61 6.01
CA ALA A 90 -28.03 26.89 6.67
C ALA A 90 -28.35 28.00 5.64
N GLU A 91 -27.60 28.08 4.55
CA GLU A 91 -27.81 29.04 3.44
C GLU A 91 -29.18 28.87 2.76
N MET A 92 -29.59 27.63 2.48
CA MET A 92 -30.92 27.38 1.91
C MET A 92 -32.04 27.78 2.86
N LYS A 93 -31.82 27.62 4.17
CA LYS A 93 -32.80 28.02 5.18
C LYS A 93 -32.92 29.53 5.24
N THR A 94 -31.81 30.27 5.27
CA THR A 94 -31.83 31.74 5.26
C THR A 94 -32.46 32.27 3.98
N TRP A 95 -32.13 31.70 2.82
CA TRP A 95 -32.76 32.05 1.54
C TRP A 95 -34.28 31.89 1.56
N ASN A 96 -34.78 30.76 2.07
CA ASN A 96 -36.22 30.51 2.14
C ASN A 96 -36.95 31.42 3.13
N GLU A 97 -36.28 31.83 4.22
CA GLU A 97 -36.81 32.83 5.15
C GLU A 97 -36.89 34.21 4.48
N ASP A 98 -35.85 34.61 3.75
CA ASP A 98 -35.78 35.90 3.04
C ASP A 98 -36.74 35.99 1.85
N ALA A 99 -36.91 34.91 1.08
CA ALA A 99 -37.88 34.80 -0.01
C ALA A 99 -39.34 34.87 0.49
N GLY A 100 -39.61 34.47 1.73
CA GLY A 100 -40.92 34.65 2.37
C GLY A 100 -41.23 36.12 2.72
N VAL A 101 -40.19 36.96 2.84
CA VAL A 101 -40.30 38.38 3.18
C VAL A 101 -40.24 39.27 1.93
N SER A 102 -39.44 38.90 0.94
CA SER A 102 -39.28 39.62 -0.33
C SER A 102 -40.08 38.93 -1.42
N ALA A 103 -41.20 39.54 -1.86
CA ALA A 103 -42.17 38.98 -2.81
C ALA A 103 -41.64 38.74 -4.25
N SER A 104 -40.32 38.75 -4.48
CA SER A 104 -39.69 38.62 -5.79
C SER A 104 -39.13 37.23 -6.11
N ASP A 105 -38.88 36.39 -5.10
CA ASP A 105 -38.19 35.10 -5.29
C ASP A 105 -39.04 33.91 -4.82
N ASP A 106 -39.09 32.85 -5.62
CA ASP A 106 -39.79 31.61 -5.27
C ASP A 106 -38.99 30.80 -4.23
N PRO A 107 -39.63 30.25 -3.19
CA PRO A 107 -38.95 29.43 -2.20
C PRO A 107 -38.41 28.14 -2.83
N ILE A 108 -37.24 27.69 -2.38
CA ILE A 108 -36.57 26.48 -2.86
C ILE A 108 -37.38 25.25 -2.42
N SER A 109 -37.88 24.49 -3.40
CA SER A 109 -38.54 23.22 -3.16
C SER A 109 -37.58 22.18 -2.58
N GLY A 110 -38.07 21.28 -1.72
CA GLY A 110 -37.25 20.21 -1.14
C GLY A 110 -36.52 19.34 -2.17
N MET A 111 -37.11 19.09 -3.34
CA MET A 111 -36.44 18.36 -4.42
C MET A 111 -35.30 19.16 -5.08
N GLN A 112 -35.47 20.48 -5.20
CA GLN A 112 -34.41 21.37 -5.70
C GLN A 112 -33.27 21.47 -4.69
N ALA A 113 -33.58 21.57 -3.39
CA ALA A 113 -32.60 21.57 -2.30
C ALA A 113 -31.71 20.31 -2.34
N ILE A 114 -32.30 19.13 -2.54
CA ILE A 114 -31.54 17.88 -2.71
C ILE A 114 -30.61 17.96 -3.93
N GLY A 115 -31.11 18.45 -5.06
CA GLY A 115 -30.30 18.60 -6.28
C GLY A 115 -29.10 19.54 -6.09
N ILE A 116 -29.31 20.66 -5.41
CA ILE A 116 -28.27 21.65 -5.06
C ILE A 116 -27.23 21.01 -4.13
N LEU A 117 -27.68 20.35 -3.05
CA LEU A 117 -26.81 19.64 -2.11
C LEU A 117 -25.92 18.62 -2.85
N PHE A 118 -26.51 17.75 -3.67
CA PHE A 118 -25.74 16.75 -4.41
C PHE A 118 -24.72 17.39 -5.36
N LYS A 119 -25.09 18.46 -6.07
CA LYS A 119 -24.19 19.15 -6.99
C LYS A 119 -22.99 19.77 -6.25
N GLN A 120 -23.14 20.14 -4.99
CA GLN A 120 -22.05 20.70 -4.19
C GLN A 120 -21.18 19.62 -3.55
N THR A 121 -21.81 18.56 -3.03
CA THR A 121 -21.16 17.57 -2.14
C THR A 121 -20.70 16.30 -2.85
N TYR A 122 -20.94 16.18 -4.16
CA TYR A 122 -20.62 14.94 -4.88
C TYR A 122 -19.13 14.58 -4.85
N CYS A 123 -18.20 15.54 -4.83
CA CYS A 123 -16.78 15.22 -4.81
C CYS A 123 -16.33 14.71 -3.43
N GLU A 124 -16.87 15.23 -2.33
CA GLU A 124 -16.69 14.69 -0.98
C GLU A 124 -17.34 13.30 -0.85
N LEU A 125 -18.54 13.11 -1.42
CA LEU A 125 -19.22 11.81 -1.46
C LEU A 125 -18.39 10.76 -2.20
N LEU A 126 -17.85 11.11 -3.38
CA LEU A 126 -16.90 10.27 -4.09
C LEU A 126 -15.71 9.94 -3.18
N GLY A 127 -15.26 10.91 -2.38
CA GLY A 127 -14.18 10.71 -1.42
C GLY A 127 -14.47 9.63 -0.38
N VAL A 128 -15.67 9.66 0.21
CA VAL A 128 -16.14 8.64 1.15
C VAL A 128 -16.24 7.27 0.49
N VAL A 129 -16.79 7.20 -0.74
CA VAL A 129 -16.89 5.94 -1.50
C VAL A 129 -15.51 5.36 -1.78
N THR A 130 -14.57 6.17 -2.26
CA THR A 130 -13.18 5.73 -2.53
C THR A 130 -12.49 5.26 -1.25
N ALA A 131 -12.65 5.96 -0.13
CA ALA A 131 -12.09 5.55 1.16
C ALA A 131 -12.67 4.21 1.63
N THR A 132 -13.98 4.00 1.45
CA THR A 132 -14.67 2.75 1.78
C THR A 132 -14.22 1.59 0.89
N LEU A 133 -14.05 1.83 -0.42
CA LEU A 133 -13.52 0.84 -1.36
C LEU A 133 -12.08 0.45 -1.01
N LEU A 134 -11.23 1.41 -0.63
CA LEU A 134 -9.86 1.15 -0.16
C LEU A 134 -9.86 0.33 1.13
N ALA A 135 -10.72 0.66 2.09
CA ALA A 135 -10.85 -0.11 3.32
C ALA A 135 -11.31 -1.54 3.04
N TYR A 136 -12.29 -1.71 2.14
CA TYR A 136 -12.78 -3.02 1.70
C TYR A 136 -11.71 -3.84 0.99
N PHE A 137 -10.94 -3.21 0.08
CA PHE A 137 -9.78 -3.82 -0.57
C PHE A 137 -8.75 -4.32 0.45
N LEU A 138 -8.40 -3.48 1.45
CA LEU A 138 -7.45 -3.83 2.49
C LEU A 138 -7.98 -4.93 3.42
N ALA A 139 -9.26 -4.93 3.76
CA ALA A 139 -9.90 -5.95 4.59
C ALA A 139 -9.94 -7.33 3.90
N ARG A 140 -10.23 -7.36 2.59
CA ARG A 140 -10.48 -8.61 1.85
C ARG A 140 -9.27 -9.53 1.79
N GLY A 141 -8.07 -9.01 1.58
CA GLY A 141 -6.89 -9.86 1.40
C GLY A 141 -6.15 -10.20 2.70
N ARG A 142 -6.87 -10.34 3.81
CA ARG A 142 -6.34 -11.10 4.96
C ARG A 142 -5.98 -12.54 4.58
N ASN A 143 -6.72 -13.11 3.62
CA ASN A 143 -6.58 -14.51 3.21
C ASN A 143 -6.23 -14.68 1.72
N ALA A 144 -6.07 -13.58 0.97
CA ALA A 144 -5.88 -13.62 -0.47
C ALA A 144 -4.62 -12.82 -0.88
N PRO A 145 -3.92 -13.25 -1.95
CA PRO A 145 -2.76 -12.52 -2.47
C PRO A 145 -3.13 -11.07 -2.79
N LEU A 146 -2.15 -10.16 -2.66
CA LEU A 146 -2.32 -8.75 -2.97
C LEU A 146 -2.37 -8.54 -4.48
N GLU A 147 -3.58 -8.56 -5.01
CA GLU A 147 -3.84 -8.28 -6.42
C GLU A 147 -4.36 -6.86 -6.57
N LEU A 148 -3.54 -6.00 -7.19
CA LEU A 148 -3.95 -4.67 -7.65
C LEU A 148 -5.06 -4.76 -8.70
N ASP A 149 -5.28 -5.93 -9.30
CA ASP A 149 -6.36 -6.19 -10.27
C ASP A 149 -7.71 -6.48 -9.59
N SER A 150 -7.77 -6.40 -8.25
CA SER A 150 -9.04 -6.58 -7.56
C SER A 150 -10.02 -5.45 -7.90
N TRP A 151 -11.28 -5.82 -8.14
CA TRP A 151 -12.33 -4.86 -8.51
C TRP A 151 -12.45 -3.62 -7.58
N PRO A 152 -12.35 -3.73 -6.23
CA PRO A 152 -12.55 -2.54 -5.40
C PRO A 152 -11.38 -1.57 -5.53
N TYR A 153 -10.16 -2.09 -5.73
CA TYR A 153 -9.00 -1.26 -5.98
C TYR A 153 -9.08 -0.60 -7.35
N MET A 154 -9.43 -1.35 -8.40
CA MET A 154 -9.62 -0.80 -9.75
C MET A 154 -10.66 0.32 -9.76
N LEU A 155 -11.81 0.11 -9.12
CA LEU A 155 -12.86 1.11 -9.03
C LEU A 155 -12.37 2.35 -8.28
N SER A 156 -11.72 2.16 -7.11
CA SER A 156 -11.14 3.28 -6.36
C SER A 156 -10.11 4.07 -7.17
N SER A 157 -9.31 3.38 -7.99
CA SER A 157 -8.27 4.00 -8.83
C SER A 157 -8.87 4.77 -9.99
N ALA A 158 -9.96 4.28 -10.59
CA ALA A 158 -10.70 5.01 -11.62
C ALA A 158 -11.39 6.27 -11.07
N MET A 159 -11.80 6.25 -9.80
CA MET A 159 -12.44 7.39 -9.14
C MET A 159 -11.46 8.52 -8.80
N VAL A 160 -10.16 8.24 -8.60
CA VAL A 160 -9.18 9.26 -8.21
C VAL A 160 -9.00 10.36 -9.28
N PRO A 161 -8.78 10.06 -10.56
CA PRO A 161 -8.72 11.10 -11.60
C PRO A 161 -10.01 11.91 -11.71
N VAL A 162 -11.16 11.26 -11.53
CA VAL A 162 -12.48 11.90 -11.55
C VAL A 162 -12.61 12.89 -10.38
N GLN A 163 -12.23 12.47 -9.16
CA GLN A 163 -12.19 13.34 -7.98
C GLN A 163 -11.25 14.53 -8.18
N LEU A 164 -10.05 14.31 -8.73
CA LEU A 164 -9.10 15.39 -9.01
C LEU A 164 -9.65 16.36 -10.05
N GLY A 165 -10.25 15.85 -11.14
CA GLY A 165 -10.88 16.68 -12.17
C GLY A 165 -11.97 17.57 -11.57
N PHE A 166 -12.83 17.00 -10.73
CA PHE A 166 -13.87 17.75 -10.04
C PHE A 166 -13.32 18.74 -9.03
N TYR A 167 -12.32 18.35 -8.24
CA TYR A 167 -11.65 19.25 -7.30
C TYR A 167 -11.10 20.49 -8.02
N PHE A 168 -10.36 20.31 -9.12
CA PHE A 168 -9.79 21.43 -9.87
C PHE A 168 -10.83 22.25 -10.62
N HIS A 169 -11.93 21.64 -11.07
CA HIS A 169 -13.03 22.36 -11.74
C HIS A 169 -13.90 23.16 -10.75
N SER A 170 -14.00 22.69 -9.50
CA SER A 170 -14.89 23.25 -8.47
C SER A 170 -14.35 24.44 -7.69
N LYS A 171 -13.20 25.00 -8.07
CA LYS A 171 -12.39 25.94 -7.26
C LYS A 171 -13.09 27.25 -6.81
N GLN A 172 -14.33 27.51 -7.21
CA GLN A 172 -15.01 28.81 -6.99
C GLN A 172 -16.51 28.73 -6.66
N VAL A 173 -17.01 27.64 -6.04
CA VAL A 173 -18.42 27.63 -5.59
C VAL A 173 -18.50 28.03 -4.12
N HIS A 174 -18.47 29.35 -3.85
CA HIS A 174 -18.53 29.92 -2.49
C HIS A 174 -19.94 29.95 -1.88
N SER A 175 -20.99 29.66 -2.64
CA SER A 175 -22.36 29.64 -2.11
C SER A 175 -23.20 28.58 -2.80
N CYS A 176 -24.03 27.89 -2.01
CA CYS A 176 -24.94 26.87 -2.51
C CYS A 176 -26.12 27.45 -3.29
N VAL A 177 -26.50 28.71 -3.04
CA VAL A 177 -27.74 29.31 -3.56
C VAL A 177 -27.49 30.49 -4.52
N GLY A 178 -26.24 30.91 -4.74
CA GLY A 178 -25.87 32.01 -5.65
C GLY A 178 -24.94 33.02 -4.98
N GLU A 179 -24.38 33.97 -5.73
CA GLU A 179 -23.41 34.97 -5.24
C GLU A 179 -23.98 35.85 -4.12
N PHE A 180 -23.96 35.34 -2.88
CA PHE A 180 -23.86 36.22 -1.72
C PHE A 180 -22.49 36.87 -1.81
N ASN A 181 -22.47 38.19 -1.95
CA ASN A 181 -21.27 39.02 -1.95
C ASN A 181 -20.58 38.94 -0.58
N ASP A 182 -19.90 37.83 -0.33
CA ASP A 182 -18.97 37.70 0.79
C ASP A 182 -17.57 38.04 0.27
N GLU A 183 -17.30 39.34 0.12
CA GLU A 183 -15.95 39.85 -0.17
C GLU A 183 -14.96 39.58 0.98
N ASP A 184 -15.43 39.09 2.15
CA ASP A 184 -14.63 38.93 3.37
C ASP A 184 -14.38 37.47 3.82
N ASN A 185 -14.89 36.44 3.13
CA ASN A 185 -14.72 35.04 3.56
C ASN A 185 -13.56 34.31 2.86
N GLU A 186 -12.32 34.56 3.29
CA GLU A 186 -11.15 33.73 2.92
C GLU A 186 -11.23 32.27 3.44
N GLU A 187 -12.21 31.95 4.28
CA GLU A 187 -12.40 30.61 4.88
C GLU A 187 -12.98 29.55 3.91
N GLY A 188 -13.39 29.93 2.70
CA GLY A 188 -14.12 29.06 1.77
C GLY A 188 -13.27 28.15 0.85
N VAL A 189 -11.95 28.06 1.05
CA VAL A 189 -11.09 27.25 0.14
C VAL A 189 -11.34 25.76 0.38
N ARG A 190 -11.86 25.08 -0.66
CA ARG A 190 -12.09 23.63 -0.64
C ARG A 190 -10.79 22.89 -0.25
N LYS A 191 -10.85 22.11 0.83
CA LYS A 191 -9.72 21.31 1.32
C LYS A 191 -9.38 20.22 0.30
N PHE A 192 -8.09 19.97 0.08
CA PHE A 192 -7.64 18.90 -0.82
C PHE A 192 -8.14 17.53 -0.33
N PRO A 193 -8.66 16.66 -1.23
CA PRO A 193 -9.22 15.37 -0.84
C PRO A 193 -8.14 14.45 -0.26
N VAL A 194 -8.16 14.25 1.05
CA VAL A 194 -7.18 13.43 1.80
C VAL A 194 -7.15 11.98 1.29
N VAL A 195 -8.29 11.49 0.80
CA VAL A 195 -8.39 10.13 0.23
C VAL A 195 -7.48 9.93 -0.99
N VAL A 196 -7.19 10.96 -1.78
CA VAL A 196 -6.30 10.85 -2.94
C VAL A 196 -4.86 10.63 -2.50
N ILE A 197 -4.43 11.36 -1.46
CA ILE A 197 -3.11 11.16 -0.84
C ILE A 197 -3.03 9.74 -0.27
N TYR A 198 -4.07 9.33 0.45
CA TYR A 198 -4.12 8.01 1.06
C TYR A 198 -4.12 6.87 0.03
N HIS A 199 -4.87 7.00 -1.07
CA HIS A 199 -4.86 6.07 -2.20
C HIS A 199 -3.44 5.91 -2.76
N THR A 200 -2.72 7.01 -2.94
CA THR A 200 -1.32 7.00 -3.41
C THR A 200 -0.40 6.23 -2.45
N ILE A 201 -0.54 6.46 -1.14
CA ILE A 201 0.22 5.74 -0.10
C ILE A 201 -0.08 4.23 -0.16
N VAL A 202 -1.35 3.84 -0.23
CA VAL A 202 -1.77 2.44 -0.34
C VAL A 202 -1.20 1.80 -1.61
N THR A 203 -1.29 2.50 -2.74
CA THR A 203 -0.79 2.05 -4.03
C THR A 203 0.71 1.75 -3.96
N MET A 204 1.51 2.70 -3.47
CA MET A 204 2.95 2.54 -3.33
C MET A 204 3.28 1.40 -2.37
N ALA A 205 2.65 1.35 -1.20
CA ALA A 205 2.91 0.30 -0.21
C ALA A 205 2.60 -1.10 -0.76
N VAL A 206 1.45 -1.26 -1.43
CA VAL A 206 1.07 -2.55 -2.03
C VAL A 206 2.00 -2.94 -3.17
N TRP A 207 2.40 -1.98 -4.00
CA TRP A 207 3.37 -2.21 -5.06
C TRP A 207 4.73 -2.70 -4.50
N PHE A 208 5.24 -2.03 -3.46
CA PHE A 208 6.47 -2.45 -2.79
C PHE A 208 6.36 -3.85 -2.16
N MET A 209 5.24 -4.15 -1.48
CA MET A 209 5.00 -5.47 -0.91
C MET A 209 4.96 -6.56 -2.00
N LYS A 210 4.32 -6.28 -3.14
CA LYS A 210 4.29 -7.21 -4.28
C LYS A 210 5.68 -7.43 -4.87
N SER A 211 6.41 -6.35 -5.17
CA SER A 211 7.77 -6.43 -5.72
C SER A 211 8.73 -7.18 -4.79
N GLY A 212 8.66 -6.94 -3.47
CA GLY A 212 9.47 -7.63 -2.49
C GLY A 212 9.13 -9.13 -2.38
N ALA A 213 7.85 -9.49 -2.49
CA ALA A 213 7.43 -10.89 -2.50
C ALA A 213 7.92 -11.62 -3.75
N ASP A 214 7.81 -11.00 -4.92
CA ASP A 214 8.26 -11.54 -6.20
C ASP A 214 9.78 -11.78 -6.19
N GLN A 215 10.57 -10.81 -5.72
CA GLN A 215 12.02 -10.97 -5.56
C GLN A 215 12.39 -12.13 -4.63
N CYS A 216 11.72 -12.25 -3.47
CA CYS A 216 11.95 -13.36 -2.55
C CYS A 216 11.66 -14.71 -3.21
N GLU A 217 10.60 -14.81 -4.01
CA GLU A 217 10.25 -16.03 -4.72
C GLU A 217 11.28 -16.39 -5.80
N GLU A 218 11.75 -15.41 -6.57
CA GLU A 218 12.81 -15.61 -7.57
C GLU A 218 14.12 -16.09 -6.95
N HIS A 219 14.55 -15.51 -5.83
CA HIS A 219 15.75 -15.94 -5.13
C HIS A 219 15.64 -17.39 -4.61
N VAL A 220 14.47 -17.78 -4.07
CA VAL A 220 14.22 -19.16 -3.65
C VAL A 220 14.29 -20.11 -4.86
N LYS A 221 13.63 -19.77 -5.98
CA LYS A 221 13.65 -20.58 -7.20
C LYS A 221 15.07 -20.75 -7.76
N MET A 222 15.88 -19.69 -7.74
CA MET A 222 17.27 -19.73 -8.20
C MET A 222 18.11 -20.69 -7.36
N VAL A 223 18.03 -20.60 -6.02
CA VAL A 223 18.76 -21.52 -5.13
C VAL A 223 18.30 -22.97 -5.30
N GLU A 224 16.99 -23.21 -5.46
CA GLU A 224 16.47 -24.55 -5.72
C GLU A 224 16.91 -25.12 -7.08
N TYR A 225 17.05 -24.27 -8.09
CA TYR A 225 17.60 -24.67 -9.38
C TYR A 225 19.09 -25.05 -9.25
N SER A 226 19.89 -24.24 -8.56
CA SER A 226 21.31 -24.52 -8.32
C SER A 226 21.54 -25.82 -7.53
N ILE A 227 20.73 -26.08 -6.50
CA ILE A 227 20.78 -27.34 -5.76
C ILE A 227 20.50 -28.53 -6.69
N ARG A 228 19.42 -28.46 -7.47
CA ARG A 228 19.06 -29.52 -8.42
C ARG A 228 20.14 -29.75 -9.47
N ASP A 229 20.80 -28.70 -9.94
CA ASP A 229 21.86 -28.83 -10.94
C ASP A 229 23.13 -29.48 -10.37
N LEU A 230 23.53 -29.10 -9.16
CA LEU A 230 24.64 -29.76 -8.45
C LEU A 230 24.37 -31.24 -8.18
N GLU A 231 23.15 -31.60 -7.77
CA GLU A 231 22.76 -32.99 -7.57
C GLU A 231 22.83 -33.81 -8.87
N ARG A 232 22.43 -33.21 -10.01
CA ARG A 232 22.56 -33.87 -11.32
C ARG A 232 24.03 -34.06 -11.71
N MET A 233 24.88 -33.07 -11.46
CA MET A 233 26.31 -33.18 -11.74
C MET A 233 26.98 -34.25 -10.87
N ASP A 234 26.64 -34.32 -9.58
CA ASP A 234 27.17 -35.34 -8.67
C ASP A 234 26.78 -36.76 -9.11
N LYS A 235 25.51 -36.96 -9.50
CA LYS A 235 25.04 -38.23 -10.08
C LYS A 235 25.81 -38.63 -11.35
N LYS A 236 26.02 -37.68 -12.28
CA LYS A 236 26.79 -37.94 -13.51
C LYS A 236 28.26 -38.29 -13.22
N LEU A 237 28.86 -37.68 -12.19
CA LEU A 237 30.23 -37.97 -11.80
C LEU A 237 30.37 -39.36 -11.17
N LYS A 238 29.43 -39.76 -10.30
CA LYS A 238 29.39 -41.10 -9.71
C LYS A 238 29.27 -42.19 -10.78
N GLN A 239 28.34 -42.03 -11.72
CA GLN A 239 28.19 -42.96 -12.86
C GLN A 239 29.47 -43.06 -13.71
N LYS A 240 30.14 -41.93 -13.99
CA LYS A 240 31.43 -41.95 -14.72
C LYS A 240 32.55 -42.62 -13.94
N ALA A 241 32.53 -42.56 -12.61
CA ALA A 241 33.52 -43.22 -11.77
C ALA A 241 33.30 -44.73 -11.72
N GLU A 242 32.03 -45.18 -11.72
CA GLU A 242 31.65 -46.60 -11.80
C GLU A 242 32.03 -47.22 -13.15
N LEU A 243 31.79 -46.53 -14.26
CA LEU A 243 32.15 -47.01 -15.61
C LEU A 243 33.66 -47.12 -15.87
N LYS A 244 34.49 -46.51 -15.01
CA LYS A 244 35.97 -46.57 -15.13
C LYS A 244 36.60 -47.69 -14.31
N LYS A 245 35.82 -48.40 -13.50
CA LYS A 245 36.24 -49.59 -12.77
C LYS A 245 35.92 -50.84 -13.56
#